data_AF-M2QSG4-F1
#
_entry.id   AF-M2QSG4-F1
#
_cell.length_a   1.000
_cell.length_b   1.000
_cell.length_c   1.000
_cell.angle_alpha   90.00
_cell.angle_beta   90.00
_cell.angle_gamma   90.00
#
_symmetry.space_group_name_H-M   'P 1'
#
loop_
_entity.id
_entity.type
_entity.pdbx_description
1 polymer ?
#
loop_
_entity_poly.entity_id
_entity_poly.type
_entity_poly.pdbx_seq_one_letter_code
_entity_poly.pdbx_strand_id
1 'polypeptide(L)'
;MEWRPRAVQRYLKQTDRFLELLCLAVHITGGQPARGPELLFVRWRNGVLQDRNLYVMDGQVVVITRYHKTQSQWDKPKIVARFLPEAIGQLV
;
A
#
# COMPACT_ATOMS: atom_id res chain seq x y z
N MET A 1 29.87 7.29 -4.68
CA MET A 1 29.00 6.15 -4.32
C MET A 1 28.88 5.25 -5.54
N GLU A 2 29.55 4.09 -5.55
CA GLU A 2 29.37 3.11 -6.62
C GLU A 2 28.24 2.15 -6.27
N TRP A 3 27.24 2.08 -7.13
CA TRP A 3 26.15 1.12 -7.01
C TRP A 3 26.63 -0.28 -7.39
N ARG A 4 26.32 -1.29 -6.57
CA ARG A 4 26.58 -2.70 -6.89
C ARG A 4 25.40 -3.24 -7.71
N PRO A 5 25.52 -3.46 -9.03
CA PRO A 5 24.36 -3.72 -9.91
C PRO A 5 23.55 -4.94 -9.48
N ARG A 6 24.22 -6.02 -9.06
CA ARG A 6 23.56 -7.25 -8.58
C ARG A 6 22.76 -7.03 -7.31
N ALA A 7 23.28 -6.22 -6.38
CA ALA A 7 22.58 -5.92 -5.12
C ALA A 7 21.34 -5.06 -5.37
N VAL A 8 21.45 -4.07 -6.27
CA VAL A 8 20.32 -3.24 -6.69
C VAL A 8 19.24 -4.10 -7.35
N GLN A 9 19.60 -4.97 -8.28
CA GLN A 9 18.64 -5.87 -8.93
C GLN A 9 17.96 -6.81 -7.93
N ARG A 10 18.70 -7.34 -6.94
CA ARG A 10 18.10 -8.18 -5.90
C ARG A 10 17.09 -7.42 -5.07
N TYR A 11 17.44 -6.20 -4.66
CA TYR A 11 16.56 -5.33 -3.89
C TYR A 11 15.28 -4.97 -4.66
N LEU A 12 15.40 -4.61 -5.94
CA LEU A 12 14.25 -4.30 -6.78
C LEU A 12 13.31 -5.51 -6.91
N LYS A 13 13.85 -6.70 -7.16
CA LYS A 13 13.05 -7.94 -7.21
C LYS A 13 12.34 -8.25 -5.89
N GLN A 14 13.02 -8.08 -4.75
CA GLN A 14 12.41 -8.24 -3.43
C GLN A 14 11.29 -7.22 -3.20
N THR A 15 11.50 -5.97 -3.63
CA THR A 15 10.50 -4.91 -3.54
C THR A 15 9.27 -5.23 -4.37
N ASP A 16 9.43 -5.64 -5.64
CA ASP A 16 8.32 -6.03 -6.50
C ASP A 16 7.52 -7.18 -5.89
N ARG A 17 8.23 -8.21 -5.39
CA ARG A 17 7.58 -9.37 -4.75
C ARG A 17 6.81 -8.98 -3.49
N PHE A 18 7.39 -8.11 -2.67
CA PHE A 18 6.73 -7.58 -1.48
C PHE A 18 5.45 -6.81 -1.85
N LEU A 19 5.52 -5.95 -2.86
CA LEU A 19 4.38 -5.15 -3.31
C LEU A 19 3.25 -6.01 -3.90
N GLU A 20 3.57 -7.09 -4.63
CA GLU A 20 2.59 -8.06 -5.11
C GLU A 20 1.85 -8.74 -3.96
N LEU A 21 2.58 -9.26 -2.96
CA LEU A 21 2.00 -9.93 -1.80
C LEU A 21 1.20 -8.96 -0.94
N LEU A 22 1.67 -7.72 -0.79
CA LEU A 22 0.95 -6.65 -0.12
C LEU A 22 -0.38 -6.34 -0.82
N CYS A 23 -0.38 -6.25 -2.14
CA CYS A 23 -1.57 -6.03 -2.95
C CYS A 23 -2.60 -7.16 -2.75
N LEU A 24 -2.13 -8.41 -2.80
CA LEU A 24 -2.96 -9.60 -2.56
C LEU A 24 -3.51 -9.63 -1.13
N ALA A 25 -2.68 -9.33 -0.13
CA ALA A 25 -3.11 -9.28 1.26
C ALA A 25 -4.19 -8.22 1.48
N VAL A 26 -3.99 -6.99 0.99
CA VAL A 26 -5.00 -5.93 1.07
C VAL A 26 -6.30 -6.33 0.37
N HIS A 27 -6.21 -7.05 -0.75
CA HIS A 27 -7.37 -7.54 -1.48
C HIS A 27 -8.17 -8.60 -0.69
N ILE A 28 -7.47 -9.56 -0.06
CA ILE A 28 -8.08 -10.66 0.68
C ILE A 28 -8.58 -10.23 2.06
N THR A 29 -7.80 -9.43 2.78
CA THR A 29 -8.13 -8.99 4.16
C THR A 29 -8.97 -7.72 4.19
N GLY A 30 -9.16 -7.05 3.05
CA GLY A 30 -9.87 -5.79 2.92
C GLY A 30 -11.40 -5.85 3.10
N GLY A 31 -11.98 -7.04 3.29
CA GLY A 31 -13.41 -7.28 3.42
C GLY A 31 -14.03 -7.77 2.11
N GLN A 32 -15.06 -7.08 1.58
CA GLN A 32 -15.51 -7.34 0.21
C GLN A 32 -14.37 -7.05 -0.78
N PRO A 33 -14.26 -7.82 -1.88
CA PRO A 33 -13.22 -7.60 -2.89
C PRO A 33 -13.19 -6.11 -3.25
N ALA A 34 -12.05 -5.46 -3.00
CA ALA A 34 -11.89 -4.06 -3.37
C ALA A 34 -12.25 -3.93 -4.84
N ARG A 35 -13.29 -3.14 -5.16
CA ARG A 35 -13.68 -2.91 -6.55
C ARG A 35 -12.43 -2.38 -7.25
N GLY A 36 -12.02 -3.05 -8.33
CA GLY A 36 -10.70 -2.99 -8.97
C GLY A 36 -9.95 -1.65 -8.94
N PRO A 37 -10.60 -0.48 -9.14
CA PRO A 37 -9.92 0.81 -9.05
C PRO A 37 -9.29 1.10 -7.69
N GLU A 38 -9.94 0.74 -6.57
CA GLU A 38 -9.47 1.12 -5.22
C GLU A 38 -8.17 0.42 -4.79
N LEU A 39 -7.91 -0.76 -5.33
CA LEU A 39 -6.67 -1.51 -5.08
C LEU A 39 -5.50 -0.95 -5.91
N LEU A 40 -5.78 -0.51 -7.15
CA LEU A 40 -4.79 0.03 -8.08
C LEU A 40 -4.28 1.43 -7.70
N PHE A 41 -4.94 2.13 -6.76
CA PHE A 41 -4.51 3.45 -6.30
C PHE A 41 -3.65 3.43 -5.03
N VAL A 42 -3.35 2.27 -4.44
CA VAL A 42 -2.46 2.16 -3.28
C VAL A 42 -1.02 2.48 -3.70
N ARG A 43 -0.51 3.63 -3.26
CA ARG A 43 0.87 4.05 -3.53
C ARG A 43 1.77 3.70 -2.37
N TRP A 44 2.88 3.02 -2.64
CA TRP A 44 3.91 2.75 -1.63
C TRP A 44 4.87 3.93 -1.43
N ARG A 45 5.01 4.81 -2.44
CA ARG A 45 5.84 6.01 -2.41
C ARG A 45 5.03 7.28 -2.60
N ASN A 46 5.51 8.38 -2.03
CA ASN A 46 4.91 9.69 -2.26
C ASN A 46 5.06 10.06 -3.76
N GLY A 47 3.98 10.55 -4.35
CA GLY A 47 4.00 11.18 -5.65
C GLY A 47 4.02 12.70 -5.52
N VAL A 48 4.25 13.40 -6.63
CA VAL A 48 4.28 14.87 -6.66
C VAL A 48 2.95 15.50 -6.21
N LEU A 49 1.83 14.83 -6.53
CA LEU A 49 0.49 15.35 -6.29
C LEU A 49 -0.26 14.68 -5.14
N GLN A 50 0.15 13.47 -4.73
CA GLN A 50 -0.48 12.80 -3.59
C GLN A 50 0.52 11.94 -2.83
N ASP A 51 0.32 11.88 -1.52
CA ASP A 51 1.08 11.07 -0.60
C ASP A 51 0.88 9.57 -0.82
N ARG A 52 1.80 8.79 -0.24
CA ARG A 52 1.67 7.34 -0.17
C ARG A 52 0.48 6.92 0.70
N ASN A 53 0.04 5.70 0.48
CA ASN A 53 -0.98 5.03 1.26
C ASN A 53 -0.37 4.03 2.25
N LEU A 54 0.91 3.66 2.09
CA LEU A 54 1.59 2.67 2.92
C LEU A 54 2.39 3.34 4.06
N TYR A 55 2.13 2.91 5.29
CA TYR A 55 2.80 3.38 6.49
C TYR A 55 3.15 2.21 7.40
N VAL A 56 4.11 2.43 8.29
CA VAL A 56 4.39 1.56 9.44
C VAL A 56 3.98 2.33 10.69
N MET A 57 3.03 1.79 11.44
CA MET A 57 2.52 2.38 12.69
C MET A 57 2.56 1.29 13.76
N ASP A 58 3.27 1.56 14.84
CA ASP A 58 3.42 0.62 15.97
C ASP A 58 3.90 -0.80 15.54
N GLY A 59 4.90 -0.85 14.66
CA GLY A 59 5.45 -2.12 14.14
C GLY A 59 4.55 -2.84 13.12
N GLN A 60 3.34 -2.33 12.85
CA GLN A 60 2.42 -2.92 11.89
C GLN A 60 2.37 -2.13 10.58
N VAL A 61 2.23 -2.85 9.48
CA VAL A 61 2.01 -2.24 8.16
C VAL A 61 0.54 -1.82 8.08
N VAL A 62 0.30 -0.56 7.74
CA VAL A 62 -1.04 0.00 7.57
C VAL A 62 -1.20 0.62 6.19
N VAL A 63 -2.32 0.31 5.55
CA VAL A 63 -2.73 0.91 4.28
C VAL A 63 -3.85 1.89 4.54
N ILE A 64 -3.58 3.18 4.29
CA ILE A 64 -4.50 4.29 4.48
C ILE A 64 -5.04 4.72 3.12
N THR A 65 -6.31 4.45 2.86
CA THR A 65 -6.99 4.86 1.62
C THR A 65 -7.97 5.99 1.91
N ARG A 66 -7.92 7.04 1.08
CA ARG A 66 -8.88 8.15 1.10
C ARG A 66 -9.93 7.90 0.01
N TYR A 67 -11.14 7.54 0.41
CA TYR A 67 -12.21 7.22 -0.53
C TYR A 67 -12.94 8.50 -0.96
N HIS A 68 -12.95 8.78 -2.27
CA HIS A 68 -13.46 10.02 -2.86
C HIS A 68 -14.85 9.90 -3.54
N LYS A 69 -15.55 8.75 -3.52
CA LYS A 69 -16.81 8.61 -4.30
C LYS A 69 -17.96 9.51 -3.84
N THR A 70 -17.94 10.05 -2.64
CA THR A 70 -19.01 10.90 -2.08
C THR A 70 -18.67 12.39 -2.03
N GLN A 71 -17.68 12.86 -2.78
CA GLN A 71 -17.27 14.26 -2.73
C GLN A 71 -18.37 15.24 -3.21
N SER A 72 -19.38 14.79 -3.96
CA SER A 72 -20.54 15.63 -4.27
C SER A 72 -21.62 15.66 -3.17
N GLN A 73 -21.51 14.83 -2.13
CA GLN A 73 -22.54 14.66 -1.09
C GLN A 73 -22.04 15.01 0.32
N TRP A 74 -20.74 14.89 0.60
CA TRP A 74 -20.13 15.24 1.88
C TRP A 74 -18.76 15.87 1.66
N ASP A 75 -18.55 17.09 2.17
CA ASP A 75 -17.30 17.88 2.07
C ASP A 75 -16.05 17.24 2.71
N LYS A 76 -16.14 16.02 3.24
CA LYS A 76 -15.03 15.34 3.91
C LYS A 76 -14.78 13.96 3.32
N PRO A 77 -13.58 13.71 2.77
CA PRO A 77 -13.23 12.40 2.25
C PRO A 77 -13.12 11.37 3.39
N LYS A 78 -13.71 10.19 3.21
CA LYS A 78 -13.65 9.12 4.20
C LYS A 78 -12.24 8.50 4.21
N ILE A 79 -11.59 8.54 5.37
CA ILE A 79 -10.29 7.90 5.59
C ILE A 79 -10.55 6.50 6.14
N VAL A 80 -9.95 5.49 5.51
CA VAL A 80 -9.99 4.10 5.96
C VAL A 80 -8.56 3.62 6.18
N ALA A 81 -8.23 3.27 7.42
CA ALA A 81 -6.97 2.62 7.78
C ALA A 81 -7.19 1.11 7.88
N ARG A 82 -6.39 0.33 7.18
CA ARG A 82 -6.39 -1.13 7.25
C ARG A 82 -5.04 -1.61 7.73
N PHE A 83 -4.99 -2.14 8.95
CA PHE A 83 -3.82 -2.81 9.50
C PHE A 83 -3.71 -4.20 8.89
N LEU A 84 -2.50 -4.56 8.47
CA LEU A 84 -2.21 -5.87 7.94
C LEU A 84 -1.75 -6.81 9.05
N PRO A 85 -2.08 -8.11 8.94
CA PRO A 85 -1.48 -9.13 9.80
C PRO A 85 0.04 -8.99 9.91
N GLU A 86 0.58 -9.21 11.11
CA GLU A 86 2.01 -9.07 11.42
C GLU A 86 2.90 -9.88 10.47
N ALA A 87 2.44 -11.06 10.07
CA ALA A 87 3.14 -11.93 9.11
C ALA A 87 3.45 -11.25 7.76
N ILE A 88 2.65 -10.25 7.34
CA ILE A 88 2.90 -9.49 6.10
C ILE A 88 4.00 -8.45 6.31
N GLY A 89 4.11 -7.89 7.51
CA GLY A 89 5.21 -6.98 7.88
C GLY A 89 6.57 -7.67 7.97
N GLN A 90 6.58 -9.01 8.03
CA GLN A 90 7.77 -9.86 8.13
C GLN A 90 8.16 -10.52 6.80
N LEU A 91 7.54 -10.15 5.67
CA LEU A 91 7.91 -10.66 4.35
C LEU A 91 9.30 -10.13 3.95
N VAL A 92 10.30 -11.02 3.84
CA VAL A 92 11.71 -10.73 3.48
C VAL A 92 12.09 -11.38 2.14
#